data_AF-A0A2N8MH68-F1
#
_entry.id   AF-A0A2N8MH68-F1
#
_cell.length_a   1.000
_cell.length_b   1.000
_cell.length_c   1.000
_cell.angle_alpha   90.00
_cell.angle_beta   90.00
_cell.angle_gamma   90.00
#
_symmetry.space_group_name_H-M   'P 1'
#
loop_
_entity.id
_entity.type
_entity.pdbx_description
1 polymer ?
#
loop_
_entity_poly.entity_id
_entity_poly.type
_entity_poly.pdbx_seq_one_letter_code
_entity_poly.pdbx_strand_id
1 'polypeptide(L)'
;MSDTPSASTPRLRDLAHCPQTLPGNPGSRSYQGNTDALELITDVRELDVREIWGRLNRWGKETPERLIAAIVSLAAYADPDQITTEPPEWTLSIGGIRALHPDHETLPENCLPNTKSETSAAIDRLIVAGLTTRAIAERVGVTKRTVEKRRQSIREKIRTNEATLARRTAREAAA
;
A
#
# COMPACT_ATOMS: atom_id res chain seq x y z
N MET A 1 5.29 -54.48 19.89
CA MET A 1 4.83 -53.17 20.42
C MET A 1 5.63 -52.13 19.67
N SER A 2 5.04 -51.57 18.62
CA SER A 2 5.70 -50.60 17.76
C SER A 2 5.22 -49.23 18.21
N ASP A 3 6.11 -48.49 18.88
CA ASP A 3 5.86 -47.12 19.32
C ASP A 3 5.51 -46.27 18.09
N THR A 4 4.30 -45.71 18.13
CA THR A 4 3.82 -44.78 17.12
C THR A 4 4.49 -43.43 17.38
N PRO A 5 5.12 -42.77 16.40
CA PRO A 5 5.57 -41.41 16.60
C PRO A 5 4.32 -40.53 16.78
N SER A 6 4.08 -40.09 18.01
CA SER A 6 3.04 -39.11 18.33
C SER A 6 3.34 -37.84 17.54
N ALA A 7 2.58 -37.63 16.46
CA ALA A 7 2.57 -36.39 15.71
C ALA A 7 2.12 -35.29 16.67
N SER A 8 3.08 -34.64 17.34
CA SER A 8 2.85 -33.34 17.95
C SER A 8 2.28 -32.45 16.84
N THR A 9 0.99 -32.14 16.96
CA THR A 9 0.24 -31.40 15.95
C THR A 9 0.96 -30.07 15.71
N PRO A 10 1.03 -29.55 14.46
CA PRO A 10 1.64 -28.25 14.15
C PRO A 10 1.23 -27.15 15.15
N ARG A 11 -0.05 -27.20 15.58
CA ARG A 11 -0.60 -26.38 16.67
C ARG A 11 0.21 -26.38 17.97
N LEU A 12 0.60 -27.54 18.51
CA LEU A 12 1.35 -27.60 19.77
C LEU A 12 2.77 -27.05 19.61
N ARG A 13 3.37 -27.24 18.43
CA ARG A 13 4.66 -26.65 18.09
C ARG A 13 4.58 -25.13 18.03
N ASP A 14 3.59 -24.58 17.34
CA ASP A 14 3.41 -23.14 17.21
C ASP A 14 3.07 -22.47 18.54
N LEU A 15 2.23 -23.10 19.36
CA LEU A 15 1.89 -22.62 20.71
C LEU A 15 3.11 -22.57 21.64
N ALA A 16 4.06 -23.51 21.51
CA ALA A 16 5.28 -23.51 22.31
C ALA A 16 6.20 -22.30 22.00
N HIS A 17 6.05 -21.69 20.82
CA HIS A 17 6.77 -20.47 20.43
C HIS A 17 6.02 -19.18 20.75
N CYS A 18 4.78 -19.27 21.27
CA CYS A 18 4.04 -18.10 21.69
C CYS A 18 4.76 -17.41 22.85
N PRO A 19 5.08 -16.11 22.77
CA PRO A 19 5.79 -15.40 23.82
C PRO A 19 4.99 -15.39 25.12
N GLN A 20 5.47 -16.15 26.11
CA GLN A 20 4.78 -16.35 27.39
C GLN A 20 4.93 -15.17 28.34
N THR A 21 5.99 -14.39 28.18
CA THR A 21 6.34 -13.25 29.04
C THR A 21 6.48 -12.01 28.18
N LEU A 22 5.42 -11.20 28.15
CA LEU A 22 5.43 -9.88 27.54
C LEU A 22 5.14 -8.83 28.62
N PRO A 23 5.77 -7.65 28.58
CA PRO A 23 5.49 -6.58 29.52
C PRO A 23 4.06 -6.06 29.37
N GLY A 24 3.47 -5.62 30.49
CA GLY A 24 2.12 -5.06 30.54
C GLY A 24 0.99 -6.10 30.62
N ASN A 25 -0.25 -5.63 30.67
CA ASN A 25 -1.43 -6.49 30.73
C ASN A 25 -1.96 -6.80 29.31
N PRO A 26 -2.80 -7.85 29.13
CA PRO A 26 -3.35 -8.19 27.80
C PRO A 26 -4.07 -7.04 27.09
N GLY A 27 -4.85 -6.24 27.84
CA GLY A 27 -5.60 -5.11 27.28
C GLY A 27 -4.69 -4.00 26.77
N SER A 28 -3.67 -3.62 27.54
CA SER A 28 -2.68 -2.63 27.11
C SER A 28 -1.89 -3.10 25.89
N ARG A 29 -1.58 -4.39 25.80
CA ARG A 29 -0.91 -4.98 24.63
C ARG A 29 -1.79 -4.95 23.37
N SER A 30 -3.06 -5.32 23.51
CA SER A 30 -4.01 -5.25 22.39
C SER A 30 -4.20 -3.82 21.91
N TYR A 31 -4.34 -2.87 22.83
CA TYR A 31 -4.47 -1.45 22.49
C TYR A 31 -3.22 -0.91 21.78
N GLN A 32 -2.02 -1.22 22.30
CA GLN A 32 -0.76 -0.80 21.69
C GLN A 32 -0.57 -1.41 20.30
N GLY A 33 -0.82 -2.72 20.15
CA GLY A 33 -0.72 -3.40 18.85
C GLY A 33 -1.66 -2.81 17.80
N ASN A 34 -2.90 -2.47 18.19
CA ASN A 34 -3.86 -1.83 17.30
C ASN A 34 -3.42 -0.41 16.93
N THR A 35 -2.90 0.36 17.89
CA THR A 35 -2.39 1.71 17.64
C THR A 35 -1.21 1.66 16.67
N ASP A 36 -0.23 0.80 16.93
CA ASP A 36 0.95 0.62 16.08
C ASP A 36 0.58 0.14 14.66
N ALA A 37 -0.44 -0.73 14.54
CA ALA A 37 -0.94 -1.18 13.24
C ALA A 37 -1.59 -0.05 12.43
N LEU A 38 -2.42 0.78 13.07
CA LEU A 38 -3.05 1.93 12.42
C LEU A 38 -2.04 3.01 12.03
N GLU A 39 -1.03 3.25 12.88
CA GLU A 39 0.11 4.10 12.56
C GLU A 39 0.83 3.56 11.33
N LEU A 40 1.19 2.27 11.30
CA LEU A 40 1.85 1.66 10.14
C LEU A 40 1.02 1.78 8.85
N ILE A 41 -0.30 1.60 8.91
CA ILE A 41 -1.19 1.80 7.74
C ILE A 41 -1.09 3.23 7.22
N THR A 42 -1.00 4.20 8.11
CA THR A 42 -0.88 5.62 7.78
C THR A 42 0.51 5.95 7.25
N ASP A 43 1.56 5.50 7.95
CA ASP A 43 2.96 5.69 7.58
C ASP A 43 3.26 5.12 6.20
N VAL A 44 2.70 3.96 5.87
CA VAL A 44 2.86 3.33 4.54
C VAL A 44 2.39 4.23 3.40
N ARG A 45 1.46 5.14 3.67
CA ARG A 45 0.93 6.07 2.66
C ARG A 45 1.67 7.40 2.65
N GLU A 46 2.32 7.77 3.74
CA GLU A 46 2.83 9.12 3.99
C GLU A 46 4.34 9.22 4.06
N LEU A 47 5.04 8.14 4.42
CA LEU A 47 6.48 8.12 4.65
C LEU A 47 7.27 7.47 3.51
N ASP A 48 8.57 7.76 3.49
CA ASP A 48 9.51 7.07 2.61
C ASP A 48 9.60 5.58 2.98
N VAL A 49 9.63 4.73 1.95
CA VAL A 49 9.67 3.27 2.08
C VAL A 49 10.83 2.80 2.97
N ARG A 50 11.97 3.47 2.91
CA ARG A 50 13.15 3.13 3.71
C ARG A 50 13.00 3.50 5.17
N GLU A 51 12.28 4.58 5.47
CA GLU A 51 11.95 4.95 6.85
C GLU A 51 11.06 3.90 7.50
N ILE A 52 10.10 3.35 6.73
CA ILE A 52 9.24 2.25 7.18
C ILE A 52 10.09 1.01 7.45
N TRP A 53 10.95 0.61 6.51
CA TRP A 53 11.85 -0.53 6.70
C TRP A 53 12.81 -0.34 7.88
N GLY A 54 13.39 0.85 8.03
CA GLY A 54 14.25 1.20 9.16
C GLY A 54 13.52 1.11 10.49
N ARG A 55 12.27 1.58 10.54
CA ARG A 55 11.41 1.48 11.73
C ARG A 55 11.10 0.04 12.09
N LEU A 56 10.70 -0.79 11.13
CA LEU A 56 10.40 -2.20 11.36
C LEU A 56 11.65 -2.99 11.80
N ASN A 57 12.79 -2.73 11.17
CA ASN A 57 14.06 -3.34 11.55
C ASN A 57 14.49 -2.94 12.98
N ARG A 58 14.29 -1.67 13.35
CA ARG A 58 14.51 -1.18 14.72
C ARG A 58 13.59 -1.88 15.71
N TRP A 59 12.29 -1.99 15.42
CA TRP A 59 11.35 -2.73 16.28
C TRP A 59 11.78 -4.19 16.45
N GLY A 60 12.19 -4.87 15.37
CA GLY A 60 12.68 -6.24 15.45
C GLY A 60 13.92 -6.43 16.33
N LYS A 61 14.76 -5.40 16.48
CA LYS A 61 15.98 -5.42 17.31
C LYS A 61 15.73 -5.00 18.76
N GLU A 62 14.94 -3.94 18.96
CA GLU A 62 14.77 -3.29 20.25
C GLU A 62 13.55 -3.82 21.02
N THR A 63 12.46 -4.11 20.32
CA THR A 63 11.16 -4.49 20.90
C THR A 63 10.45 -5.50 19.99
N PRO A 64 10.97 -6.73 19.82
CA PRO A 64 10.44 -7.70 18.87
C PRO A 64 8.98 -8.06 19.13
N GLU A 65 8.55 -8.05 20.38
CA GLU A 65 7.16 -8.24 20.78
C GLU A 65 6.21 -7.18 20.22
N ARG A 66 6.67 -5.94 20.10
CA ARG A 66 5.90 -4.84 19.49
C ARG A 66 5.64 -5.13 18.02
N LEU A 67 6.68 -5.57 17.31
CA LEU A 67 6.58 -5.93 15.89
C LEU A 67 5.60 -7.09 15.68
N ILE A 68 5.67 -8.13 16.51
CA ILE A 68 4.76 -9.28 16.45
C ILE A 68 3.31 -8.82 16.70
N ALA A 69 3.06 -8.01 17.75
CA ALA A 69 1.73 -7.51 18.07
C ALA A 69 1.14 -6.66 16.93
N ALA A 70 1.94 -5.76 16.35
CA ALA A 70 1.51 -4.92 15.23
C ALA A 70 1.16 -5.76 13.99
N ILE A 71 1.94 -6.79 13.66
CA ILE A 71 1.67 -7.69 12.53
C ILE A 71 0.37 -8.48 12.74
N VAL A 72 0.14 -9.01 13.94
CA VAL A 72 -1.08 -9.75 14.27
C VAL A 72 -2.30 -8.81 14.19
N SER A 73 -2.19 -7.59 14.73
CA SER A 73 -3.24 -6.57 14.62
C SER A 73 -3.52 -6.18 13.16
N LEU A 74 -2.47 -5.99 12.33
CA LEU A 74 -2.61 -5.74 10.90
C LEU A 74 -3.34 -6.88 10.18
N ALA A 75 -2.98 -8.12 10.47
CA ALA A 75 -3.64 -9.29 9.90
C ALA A 75 -5.12 -9.38 10.33
N ALA A 76 -5.44 -8.98 11.57
CA ALA A 76 -6.82 -8.94 12.06
C ALA A 76 -7.67 -7.84 11.41
N TYR A 77 -7.05 -6.80 10.85
CA TYR A 77 -7.73 -5.79 10.03
C TYR A 77 -8.01 -6.25 8.60
N ALA A 78 -7.38 -7.33 8.14
CA ALA A 78 -7.63 -7.86 6.80
C ALA A 78 -8.97 -8.62 6.78
N ASP A 79 -9.86 -8.23 5.88
CA ASP A 79 -11.08 -8.98 5.59
C ASP A 79 -10.72 -10.23 4.76
N PRO A 80 -10.89 -11.45 5.29
CA PRO A 80 -10.51 -12.68 4.60
C PRO A 80 -11.32 -12.91 3.32
N ASP A 81 -12.52 -12.32 3.21
CA ASP A 81 -13.39 -12.47 2.04
C ASP A 81 -13.02 -11.47 0.93
N GLN A 82 -12.17 -10.49 1.22
CA GLN A 82 -11.66 -9.50 0.26
C GLN A 82 -10.22 -9.79 -0.20
N ILE A 83 -9.70 -10.99 0.06
CA ILE A 83 -8.35 -11.37 -0.40
C ILE A 83 -8.36 -11.46 -1.93
N THR A 84 -7.93 -10.38 -2.56
CA THR A 84 -7.66 -10.34 -4.00
C THR A 84 -6.43 -11.20 -4.29
N THR A 85 -6.47 -11.97 -5.37
CA THR A 85 -5.29 -12.72 -5.87
C THR A 85 -4.15 -11.79 -6.28
N GLU A 86 -4.46 -10.52 -6.56
CA GLU A 86 -3.48 -9.48 -6.79
C GLU A 86 -3.13 -8.78 -5.48
N PRO A 87 -1.83 -8.66 -5.15
CA PRO A 87 -1.40 -7.96 -3.97
C PRO A 87 -1.85 -6.48 -4.09
N PRO A 88 -2.36 -5.86 -3.00
CA PRO A 88 -2.82 -4.46 -3.04
C PRO A 88 -1.74 -3.55 -3.62
N GLU A 89 -2.09 -2.59 -4.47
CA GLU A 89 -1.13 -1.75 -5.22
C GLU A 89 -0.03 -1.11 -4.33
N TRP A 90 -0.36 -0.78 -3.08
CA TRP A 90 0.60 -0.24 -2.12
C TRP A 90 1.70 -1.24 -1.72
N THR A 91 1.40 -2.54 -1.66
CA THR A 91 2.40 -3.59 -1.38
C THR A 91 3.41 -3.73 -2.52
N LEU A 92 3.00 -3.46 -3.76
CA LEU A 92 3.90 -3.35 -4.92
C LEU A 92 4.75 -2.08 -4.83
N SER A 93 4.19 -0.98 -4.30
CA SER A 93 4.88 0.31 -4.16
C SER A 93 5.97 0.34 -3.08
N ILE A 94 5.85 -0.52 -2.05
CA ILE A 94 6.89 -0.75 -1.03
C ILE A 94 8.09 -1.52 -1.63
N GLY A 95 7.98 -2.03 -2.86
CA GLY A 95 9.08 -2.70 -3.57
C GLY A 95 9.50 -4.06 -2.99
N GLY A 96 8.86 -4.51 -1.91
CA GLY A 96 9.26 -5.70 -1.16
C GLY A 96 10.74 -5.65 -0.74
N ILE A 97 11.39 -6.81 -0.66
CA ILE A 97 12.84 -6.92 -0.36
C ILE A 97 13.71 -6.10 -1.34
N ARG A 98 13.22 -5.80 -2.57
CA ARG A 98 13.99 -5.02 -3.55
C ARG A 98 14.21 -3.57 -3.08
N ALA A 99 13.33 -3.02 -2.24
CA ALA A 99 13.49 -1.68 -1.64
C ALA A 99 14.70 -1.55 -0.69
N LEU A 100 15.25 -2.68 -0.25
CA LEU A 100 16.41 -2.76 0.63
C LEU A 100 17.74 -2.95 -0.12
N HIS A 101 17.71 -3.05 -1.46
CA HIS A 101 18.94 -3.20 -2.23
C HIS A 101 19.76 -1.89 -2.16
N PRO A 102 21.10 -1.94 -2.00
CA PRO A 102 21.94 -0.74 -1.99
C PRO A 102 21.77 0.13 -3.25
N ASP A 103 21.48 -0.52 -4.39
CA ASP A 103 21.22 0.16 -5.66
C ASP A 103 19.79 0.74 -5.78
N HIS A 104 18.94 0.56 -4.77
CA HIS A 104 17.62 1.18 -4.72
C HIS A 104 17.69 2.71 -4.49
N GLU A 105 18.89 3.31 -4.48
CA GLU A 105 19.07 4.78 -4.59
C GLU A 105 19.09 5.30 -6.03
N THR A 106 19.02 4.45 -7.04
CA THR A 106 18.81 4.92 -8.39
C THR A 106 17.72 4.11 -9.04
N LEU A 107 16.47 4.57 -8.92
CA LEU A 107 15.67 4.54 -10.14
C LEU A 107 16.54 5.27 -11.17
N PRO A 108 16.95 4.62 -12.28
CA PRO A 108 17.63 5.37 -13.32
C PRO A 108 16.72 6.54 -13.69
N GLU A 109 17.30 7.70 -13.97
CA GLU A 109 16.60 8.89 -14.51
C GLU A 109 15.71 8.56 -15.72
N ASN A 110 15.80 7.35 -16.26
CA ASN A 110 15.01 6.76 -17.33
C ASN A 110 13.64 6.19 -16.93
N CYS A 111 13.19 6.31 -15.67
CA CYS A 111 11.77 6.17 -15.33
C CYS A 111 11.01 7.49 -15.43
N LEU A 112 11.67 8.56 -15.88
CA LEU A 112 10.95 9.63 -16.55
C LEU A 112 10.37 9.05 -17.84
N PRO A 113 9.09 9.29 -18.11
CA PRO A 113 8.48 8.87 -19.36
C PRO A 113 9.27 9.48 -20.53
N ASN A 114 9.97 8.62 -21.28
CA ASN A 114 10.88 9.00 -22.36
C ASN A 114 10.15 9.64 -23.55
N THR A 115 8.82 9.60 -23.52
CA THR A 115 7.94 10.24 -24.50
C THR A 115 6.83 11.06 -23.81
N LYS A 116 6.41 12.17 -24.44
CA LYS A 116 5.28 13.00 -23.96
C LYS A 116 3.98 12.20 -23.73
N SER A 117 3.81 11.09 -24.47
CA SER A 117 2.66 10.18 -24.35
C SER A 117 2.67 9.44 -23.01
N GLU A 118 3.82 8.87 -22.65
CA GLU A 118 4.00 8.14 -21.39
C GLU A 118 3.91 9.10 -20.19
N THR A 119 4.35 10.37 -20.34
CA THR A 119 4.23 11.39 -19.30
C THR A 119 2.79 11.71 -19.01
N SER A 120 2.00 11.85 -20.08
CA SER A 120 0.58 12.14 -19.98
C SER A 120 -0.17 10.96 -19.34
N ALA A 121 0.15 9.72 -19.72
CA ALA A 121 -0.46 8.52 -19.15
C ALA A 121 -0.08 8.30 -17.67
N ALA A 122 1.16 8.62 -17.28
CA ALA A 122 1.59 8.58 -15.89
C ALA A 122 0.83 9.62 -15.03
N ILE A 123 0.71 10.85 -15.53
CA ILE A 123 -0.06 11.91 -14.84
C ILE A 123 -1.53 11.50 -14.69
N ASP A 124 -2.16 10.96 -15.75
CA ASP A 124 -3.57 10.55 -15.73
C ASP A 124 -3.83 9.46 -14.67
N ARG A 125 -2.96 8.45 -14.60
CA ARG A 125 -3.06 7.38 -13.58
C ARG A 125 -3.00 7.94 -12.16
N LEU A 126 -2.06 8.85 -11.90
CA LEU A 126 -1.89 9.43 -10.56
C LEU A 126 -3.01 10.41 -10.18
N ILE A 127 -3.65 11.06 -11.18
CA ILE A 127 -4.85 11.87 -10.96
C ILE A 127 -6.02 10.99 -10.53
N VAL A 128 -6.23 9.85 -11.21
CA VAL A 128 -7.30 8.89 -10.88
C VAL A 128 -7.07 8.28 -9.49
N ALA A 129 -5.81 8.01 -9.12
CA ALA A 129 -5.42 7.57 -7.79
C ALA A 129 -5.57 8.64 -6.69
N GLY A 130 -6.03 9.85 -7.02
CA GLY A 130 -6.37 10.88 -6.03
C GLY A 130 -5.19 11.68 -5.48
N LEU A 131 -3.98 11.51 -6.02
CA LEU A 131 -2.79 12.20 -5.51
C LEU A 131 -2.89 13.73 -5.71
N THR A 132 -2.28 14.48 -4.79
CA THR A 132 -2.20 15.94 -4.89
C THR A 132 -1.36 16.38 -6.09
N THR A 133 -1.66 17.54 -6.66
CA THR A 133 -0.89 18.13 -7.77
C THR A 133 0.61 18.20 -7.48
N ARG A 134 0.96 18.51 -6.22
CA ARG A 134 2.34 18.58 -5.77
C ARG A 134 3.04 17.21 -5.83
N ALA A 135 2.41 16.18 -5.25
CA ALA A 135 2.97 14.83 -5.24
C ALA A 135 3.14 14.27 -6.66
N ILE A 136 2.20 14.54 -7.57
CA ILE A 136 2.29 14.12 -8.97
C ILE A 136 3.44 14.84 -9.69
N ALA A 137 3.58 16.16 -9.49
CA ALA A 137 4.63 16.96 -10.10
C ALA A 137 6.03 16.48 -9.69
N GLU A 138 6.22 16.23 -8.39
CA GLU A 138 7.47 15.72 -7.82
C GLU A 138 7.76 14.29 -8.32
N ARG A 139 6.74 13.42 -8.39
CA ARG A 139 6.90 12.01 -8.79
C ARG A 139 7.14 11.78 -10.28
N VAL A 140 6.60 12.65 -11.14
CA VAL A 140 6.73 12.53 -12.62
C VAL A 140 7.83 13.46 -13.16
N GLY A 141 8.40 14.33 -12.33
CA GLY A 141 9.43 15.29 -12.76
C GLY A 141 8.87 16.38 -13.68
N VAL A 142 7.64 16.85 -13.43
CA VAL A 142 6.98 17.88 -14.23
C VAL A 142 6.53 19.06 -13.38
N THR A 143 6.28 20.20 -14.00
CA THR A 143 5.75 21.36 -13.27
C THR A 143 4.33 21.10 -12.77
N LYS A 144 3.96 21.67 -11.62
CA LYS A 144 2.57 21.65 -11.10
C LYS A 144 1.55 22.16 -12.14
N ARG A 145 1.94 23.17 -12.92
CA ARG A 145 1.13 23.73 -14.01
C ARG A 145 0.80 22.70 -15.10
N THR A 146 1.72 21.79 -15.40
CA THR A 146 1.50 20.70 -16.37
C THR A 146 0.43 19.73 -15.87
N VAL A 147 0.48 19.37 -14.58
CA VAL A 147 -0.49 18.49 -13.93
C VAL A 147 -1.88 19.14 -13.87
N GLU A 148 -1.96 20.43 -13.53
CA GLU A 148 -3.23 21.19 -13.50
C GLU A 148 -3.90 21.27 -14.87
N LYS A 149 -3.14 21.62 -15.91
CA LYS A 149 -3.64 21.61 -17.29
C LYS A 149 -4.21 20.24 -17.67
N ARG A 150 -3.55 19.16 -17.25
CA ARG A 150 -4.03 17.81 -17.54
C ARG A 150 -5.31 17.48 -16.77
N ARG A 151 -5.38 17.80 -15.47
CA ARG A 151 -6.62 17.68 -14.66
C ARG A 151 -7.79 18.41 -15.30
N GLN A 152 -7.57 19.63 -15.79
CA GLN A 152 -8.59 20.40 -16.49
C GLN A 152 -9.04 19.70 -17.79
N SER A 153 -8.09 19.24 -18.61
CA SER A 153 -8.41 18.52 -19.85
C SER A 153 -9.21 17.23 -19.62
N ILE A 154 -8.90 16.46 -18.56
CA ILE A 154 -9.67 15.26 -18.20
C ILE A 154 -11.11 15.63 -17.82
N ARG A 155 -11.30 16.68 -16.99
CA ARG A 155 -12.64 17.14 -16.60
C ARG A 155 -13.46 17.56 -17.82
N GLU A 156 -12.86 18.29 -18.75
CA GLU A 156 -13.52 18.71 -20.00
C GLU A 156 -13.91 17.51 -20.87
N LYS A 157 -13.05 16.49 -20.96
CA LYS A 157 -13.36 15.24 -21.70
C LYS A 157 -14.51 14.47 -21.07
N ILE A 158 -14.52 14.30 -19.74
CA ILE A 158 -15.60 13.62 -19.02
C ILE A 158 -16.93 14.33 -19.29
N ARG A 159 -16.97 15.66 -19.11
CA ARG A 159 -18.16 16.47 -19.36
C ARG A 159 -18.67 16.35 -20.80
N THR A 160 -17.76 16.30 -21.77
CA THR A 160 -18.11 16.15 -23.20
C THR A 160 -18.68 14.76 -23.49
N ASN A 161 -18.11 13.72 -22.89
CA ASN A 161 -18.59 12.35 -23.03
C ASN A 161 -19.97 12.16 -22.39
N GLU A 162 -20.19 12.71 -21.20
CA GLU A 162 -21.50 12.71 -20.53
C GLU A 162 -22.57 13.40 -21.39
N ALA A 163 -22.25 14.59 -21.94
CA ALA A 163 -23.17 15.30 -22.84
C ALA A 163 -23.48 14.50 -24.12
N THR A 164 -22.52 13.74 -24.63
CA THR A 164 -22.68 12.91 -25.82
C THR A 164 -23.56 11.69 -25.53
N LEU A 165 -23.31 11.03 -24.40
CA LEU A 165 -24.10 9.89 -23.93
C LEU A 165 -25.56 10.30 -23.69
N ALA A 166 -25.79 11.45 -23.03
CA ALA A 166 -27.12 11.98 -22.77
C ALA A 166 -27.92 12.29 -24.06
N ARG A 167 -27.24 12.78 -25.10
CA ARG A 167 -27.88 13.01 -26.42
C ARG A 167 -28.25 11.71 -27.12
N ARG A 168 -27.43 10.67 -26.97
CA ARG A 168 -27.68 9.36 -27.56
C ARG A 168 -28.87 8.67 -26.89
N THR A 169 -28.92 8.66 -25.56
CA THR A 169 -30.05 8.09 -24.81
C THR A 169 -31.35 8.85 -25.06
N ALA A 170 -31.32 10.18 -25.19
CA ALA A 170 -32.49 10.97 -25.55
C ALA A 170 -33.03 10.67 -26.96
N ARG A 171 -32.15 10.33 -27.91
CA ARG A 171 -32.57 9.89 -29.26
C ARG A 171 -33.15 8.49 -29.27
N GLU A 172 -32.55 7.57 -28.51
CA GLU A 172 -33.03 6.19 -28.37
C GLU A 172 -34.39 6.13 -27.64
N ALA A 173 -34.65 7.06 -26.71
CA ALA A 173 -35.94 7.16 -26.01
C ALA A 173 -37.06 7.87 -26.82
N ALA A 174 -36.71 8.52 -27.92
CA ALA A 174 -37.66 9.25 -28.78
C ALA A 174 -38.02 8.48 -30.08
N ALA A 175 -37.41 7.32 -30.29
CA ALA A 175 -37.69 6.38 -31.39
C ALA A 175 -38.62 5.26 -30.90
#